data_AF-R5GT64-F1
#
_entry.id   AF-R5GT64-F1
#
_cell.length_a   1.000
_cell.length_b   1.000
_cell.length_c   1.000
_cell.angle_alpha   90.00
_cell.angle_beta   90.00
_cell.angle_gamma   90.00
#
_symmetry.space_group_name_H-M   'P 1'
#
loop_
_entity.id
_entity.type
_entity.pdbx_description
1 polymer ?
#
loop_
_entity_poly.entity_id
_entity_poly.type
_entity_poly.pdbx_seq_one_letter_code
_entity_poly.pdbx_strand_id
1 'polypeptide(L)'
;MKGLSALVLAFVVVLSGCRYTGGHPPAGSPADSGSSEVSEKSAEVPEEFSGEWYLLDFSGNSEPQKWEFRSNGVLIAGDEEREWKVVKPLLGGEKIYIDGKRYLYSRVDDALYIYKYDAGPVYVLYTTDSEQYLEYMKQRAEDERSKRLTEECAELFSRYPDNDGWIERLYTGDIPFLADPDIIDRMLRDGFVVSTPEELASCCWYMNTNDSLGLMVTIAGDIDLSGYEWAPMGWSKQHSSYAFRGYVDGGGHTIKNMKMSCGNGVVDIGFIGYGLSCSVFNICFDGAEVEGYNSGIVIGDSICGAMSNVTAVNGSVKGSRAGALVGWDAHTIMENCSADVTVNGEKAEQLSWNESEKSRITVENKVEITLDEDYVAHRPEVTGYDVYSWVIELDGREMYCNSAWGSSTYQCMHSYPGTYKVYLQAWVDGQYMPISNIISYTIE
;
A
#
# COMPACT_ATOMS: atom_id res chain seq x y z
N MET A 1 20.24 -32.93 -21.00
CA MET A 1 19.46 -33.57 -22.07
C MET A 1 18.15 -32.80 -22.22
N LYS A 2 17.95 -32.18 -23.41
CA LYS A 2 16.72 -31.76 -24.14
C LYS A 2 15.47 -31.32 -23.32
N GLY A 3 14.77 -30.21 -23.57
CA GLY A 3 14.72 -29.22 -24.68
C GLY A 3 13.88 -27.98 -24.26
N LEU A 4 14.12 -26.78 -24.82
CA LEU A 4 13.33 -26.04 -25.86
C LEU A 4 11.79 -26.04 -25.60
N SER A 5 10.98 -24.97 -25.64
CA SER A 5 10.86 -23.79 -26.54
C SER A 5 9.58 -23.04 -26.09
N ALA A 6 9.54 -21.73 -25.79
CA ALA A 6 9.38 -20.53 -26.65
C ALA A 6 8.00 -19.83 -26.60
N LEU A 7 8.08 -18.49 -26.71
CA LEU A 7 7.24 -17.52 -27.42
C LEU A 7 5.78 -17.28 -26.98
N VAL A 8 5.52 -16.03 -26.58
CA VAL A 8 4.22 -15.36 -26.73
C VAL A 8 4.42 -14.23 -27.75
N LEU A 9 3.73 -14.33 -28.89
CA LEU A 9 3.76 -13.34 -29.99
C LEU A 9 2.36 -12.72 -30.12
N ALA A 10 2.30 -11.40 -30.18
CA ALA A 10 1.10 -10.59 -30.29
C ALA A 10 0.43 -10.69 -31.68
N PHE A 11 -0.90 -10.63 -31.67
CA PHE A 11 -1.78 -10.63 -32.85
C PHE A 11 -2.02 -9.20 -33.36
N VAL A 12 -1.83 -8.96 -34.66
CA VAL A 12 -2.56 -7.92 -35.42
C VAL A 12 -2.97 -8.51 -36.76
N VAL A 13 -4.28 -8.58 -36.99
CA VAL A 13 -4.93 -9.08 -38.21
C VAL A 13 -5.16 -7.91 -39.17
N VAL A 14 -4.70 -8.08 -40.41
CA VAL A 14 -4.99 -7.23 -41.57
C VAL A 14 -6.26 -7.72 -42.26
N LEU A 15 -7.18 -6.80 -42.58
CA LEU A 15 -8.24 -7.04 -43.57
C LEU A 15 -8.01 -6.18 -44.82
N SER A 16 -7.97 -6.85 -45.97
CA SER A 16 -7.88 -6.27 -47.30
C SER A 16 -9.21 -6.34 -48.05
N GLY A 17 -9.44 -5.37 -48.93
CA GLY A 17 -10.44 -5.35 -50.01
C GLY A 17 -10.67 -3.88 -50.42
N CYS A 18 -10.68 -3.42 -51.66
CA CYS A 18 -10.75 -4.05 -52.97
C CYS A 18 -10.20 -3.09 -54.05
N ARG A 19 -9.94 -3.67 -55.23
CA ARG A 19 -9.32 -3.11 -56.45
C ARG A 19 -10.00 -1.85 -57.03
N TYR A 20 -9.21 -1.01 -57.71
CA TYR A 20 -9.69 -0.15 -58.80
C TYR A 20 -8.75 -0.21 -60.02
N THR A 21 -9.35 -0.48 -61.18
CA THR A 21 -8.72 -0.55 -62.51
C THR A 21 -8.63 0.83 -63.16
N GLY A 22 -7.59 1.04 -63.96
CA GLY A 22 -7.22 2.35 -64.52
C GLY A 22 -8.10 2.91 -65.66
N GLY A 23 -7.74 4.13 -66.04
CA GLY A 23 -8.20 4.86 -67.23
C GLY A 23 -7.32 6.11 -67.45
N HIS A 24 -6.84 6.28 -68.68
CA HIS A 24 -5.88 7.29 -69.14
C HIS A 24 -6.40 8.76 -69.12
N PRO A 25 -5.50 9.76 -69.22
CA PRO A 25 -5.82 11.19 -69.08
C PRO A 25 -6.10 11.89 -70.42
N PRO A 26 -6.49 13.17 -70.40
CA PRO A 26 -6.12 14.09 -71.47
C PRO A 26 -5.22 15.23 -70.97
N ALA A 27 -4.38 15.66 -71.91
CA ALA A 27 -3.33 16.66 -71.78
C ALA A 27 -3.86 18.10 -71.59
N GLY A 28 -3.00 18.94 -71.03
CA GLY A 28 -3.13 20.40 -71.09
C GLY A 28 -2.36 21.11 -69.98
N SER A 29 -1.13 21.51 -70.25
CA SER A 29 -0.49 22.62 -69.51
C SER A 29 -1.20 23.93 -69.86
N PRO A 30 -1.21 24.93 -68.97
CA PRO A 30 -0.12 25.89 -69.01
C PRO A 30 0.45 26.24 -67.62
N ALA A 31 1.69 26.71 -67.64
CA ALA A 31 2.35 27.35 -66.52
C ALA A 31 1.62 28.64 -66.11
N ASP A 32 1.50 28.90 -64.81
CA ASP A 32 1.40 30.26 -64.32
C ASP A 32 2.13 30.44 -62.98
N SER A 33 2.93 31.49 -62.98
CA SER A 33 3.67 32.09 -61.88
C SER A 33 2.73 32.71 -60.86
N GLY A 34 2.97 32.50 -59.57
CA GLY A 34 2.14 33.12 -58.53
C GLY A 34 2.74 32.98 -57.15
N SER A 35 3.67 33.87 -56.83
CA SER A 35 4.03 34.25 -55.47
C SER A 35 2.78 34.58 -54.64
N SER A 36 2.60 33.93 -53.51
CA SER A 36 1.84 34.49 -52.39
C SER A 36 2.51 34.04 -51.09
N GLU A 37 3.53 34.79 -50.70
CA GLU A 37 3.95 34.86 -49.30
C GLU A 37 2.75 35.40 -48.52
N VAL A 38 2.19 34.56 -47.66
CA VAL A 38 1.20 34.97 -46.67
C VAL A 38 1.97 35.39 -45.43
N SER A 39 1.77 36.65 -45.07
CA SER A 39 2.27 37.40 -43.91
C SER A 39 2.84 36.59 -42.74
N GLU A 40 4.05 36.96 -42.33
CA GLU A 40 4.63 36.67 -41.01
C GLU A 40 3.72 37.26 -39.91
N LYS A 41 2.75 36.46 -39.46
CA LYS A 41 2.25 36.57 -38.09
C LYS A 41 3.23 35.85 -37.19
N SER A 42 3.53 36.47 -36.04
CA SER A 42 4.19 35.85 -34.88
C SER A 42 3.81 34.37 -34.81
N ALA A 43 4.76 33.47 -35.08
CA ALA A 43 4.49 32.05 -35.18
C ALA A 43 4.19 31.50 -33.78
N GLU A 44 2.92 31.53 -33.38
CA GLU A 44 2.48 30.80 -32.19
C GLU A 44 2.79 29.31 -32.40
N VAL A 45 3.35 28.68 -31.37
CA VAL A 45 3.56 27.23 -31.34
C VAL A 45 2.18 26.60 -31.50
N PRO A 46 1.95 25.73 -32.50
CA PRO A 46 0.65 25.10 -32.64
C PRO A 46 0.28 24.36 -31.36
N GLU A 47 -0.99 24.40 -30.97
CA GLU A 47 -1.49 23.84 -29.71
C GLU A 47 -1.05 22.39 -29.51
N GLU A 48 -0.94 21.61 -30.60
CA GLU A 48 -0.48 20.23 -30.57
C GLU A 48 0.93 20.06 -30.01
N PHE A 49 1.80 21.06 -30.16
CA PHE A 49 3.18 21.09 -29.65
C PHE A 49 3.33 21.89 -28.36
N SER A 50 2.26 22.53 -27.88
CA SER A 50 2.29 23.24 -26.62
C SER A 50 2.43 22.25 -25.45
N GLY A 51 3.24 22.62 -24.44
CA GLY A 51 3.55 21.80 -23.28
C GLY A 51 5.00 21.31 -23.23
N GLU A 52 5.33 20.56 -22.19
CA GLU A 52 6.63 19.91 -22.02
C GLU A 52 6.55 18.47 -22.55
N TRP A 53 7.45 18.13 -23.46
CA TRP A 53 7.49 16.84 -24.12
C TRP A 53 8.72 16.06 -23.70
N TYR A 54 8.61 14.75 -23.60
CA TYR A 54 9.73 13.90 -23.21
C TYR A 54 9.87 12.74 -24.17
N LEU A 55 11.07 12.59 -24.73
CA LEU A 55 11.46 11.39 -25.46
C LEU A 55 11.99 10.36 -24.46
N LEU A 56 11.39 9.17 -24.47
CA LEU A 56 11.71 8.09 -23.54
C LEU A 56 12.65 7.08 -24.20
N ASP A 57 13.69 6.66 -23.48
CA ASP A 57 14.58 5.58 -23.88
C ASP A 57 14.24 4.30 -23.11
N PHE A 58 13.37 3.49 -23.69
CA PHE A 58 12.93 2.21 -23.12
C PHE A 58 14.04 1.14 -23.03
N SER A 59 15.27 1.43 -23.45
CA SER A 59 16.42 0.58 -23.12
C SER A 59 16.93 0.78 -21.68
N GLY A 60 16.44 1.80 -20.98
CA GLY A 60 16.78 2.11 -19.58
C GLY A 60 18.15 2.76 -19.38
N ASN A 61 18.84 3.16 -20.45
CA ASN A 61 20.23 3.60 -20.39
C ASN A 61 20.41 5.12 -20.29
N SER A 62 19.34 5.91 -20.41
CA SER A 62 19.42 7.37 -20.43
C SER A 62 18.23 8.03 -19.72
N GLU A 63 18.42 9.27 -19.26
CA GLU A 63 17.35 10.11 -18.71
C GLU A 63 16.30 10.44 -19.78
N PRO A 64 15.02 10.63 -19.41
CA PRO A 64 14.03 11.21 -20.31
C PRO A 64 14.57 12.51 -20.92
N GLN A 65 14.63 12.54 -22.24
CA GLN A 65 15.12 13.72 -22.94
C GLN A 65 13.98 14.71 -23.07
N LYS A 66 14.08 15.86 -22.40
CA LYS A 66 13.10 16.94 -22.52
C LYS A 66 13.15 17.60 -23.89
N TRP A 67 11.99 17.81 -24.49
CA TRP A 67 11.80 18.48 -25.78
C TRP A 67 10.90 19.71 -25.60
N GLU A 68 11.39 20.87 -26.05
CA GLU A 68 10.70 22.16 -25.96
C GLU A 68 10.60 22.82 -27.34
N PHE A 69 9.38 22.94 -27.85
CA PHE A 69 9.09 23.59 -29.12
C PHE A 69 8.83 25.09 -28.91
N ARG A 70 9.74 25.95 -29.36
CA ARG A 70 9.63 27.41 -29.18
C ARG A 70 9.05 28.10 -30.41
N SER A 71 8.33 29.20 -30.18
CA SER A 71 7.67 30.02 -31.21
C SER A 71 8.64 30.64 -32.23
N ASN A 72 9.91 30.80 -31.87
CA ASN A 72 10.95 31.32 -32.76
C ASN A 72 11.51 30.26 -33.72
N GLY A 73 10.94 29.05 -33.77
CA GLY A 73 11.41 27.97 -34.64
C GLY A 73 12.61 27.20 -34.08
N VAL A 74 12.95 27.40 -32.79
CA VAL A 74 13.97 26.61 -32.08
C VAL A 74 13.30 25.46 -31.34
N LEU A 75 13.85 24.25 -31.52
CA LEU A 75 13.51 23.05 -30.75
C LEU A 75 14.70 22.75 -29.84
N ILE A 76 14.48 22.73 -28.53
CA ILE A 76 15.45 22.18 -27.59
C ILE A 76 15.15 20.70 -27.44
N ALA A 77 16.07 19.82 -27.80
CA ALA A 77 15.95 18.36 -27.66
C ALA A 77 17.07 17.86 -26.75
N GLY A 78 16.78 17.73 -25.45
CA GLY A 78 17.78 17.51 -24.41
C GLY A 78 18.74 18.70 -24.35
N ASP A 79 20.03 18.43 -24.57
CA ASP A 79 21.07 19.45 -24.61
C ASP A 79 21.35 20.00 -26.03
N GLU A 80 20.58 19.56 -27.04
CA GLU A 80 20.77 19.96 -28.43
C GLU A 80 19.75 21.01 -28.87
N GLU A 81 20.22 22.08 -29.52
CA GLU A 81 19.37 23.03 -30.24
C GLU A 81 19.19 22.59 -31.69
N ARG A 82 17.95 22.60 -32.16
CA ARG A 82 17.54 22.20 -33.51
C ARG A 82 16.61 23.23 -34.12
N GLU A 83 16.58 23.30 -35.44
CA GLU A 83 15.61 24.13 -36.15
C GLU A 83 14.33 23.33 -36.41
N TRP A 84 13.16 23.92 -36.15
CA TRP A 84 11.89 23.31 -36.48
C TRP A 84 10.90 24.28 -37.10
N LYS A 85 9.99 23.73 -37.92
CA LYS A 85 8.82 24.44 -38.43
C LYS A 85 7.70 23.49 -38.82
N VAL A 86 6.46 23.95 -38.74
CA VAL A 86 5.28 23.20 -39.15
C VAL A 86 4.69 23.78 -40.43
N VAL A 87 4.17 22.90 -41.29
CA VAL A 87 3.40 23.26 -42.48
C VAL A 87 2.10 22.48 -42.45
N LYS A 88 0.96 23.19 -42.30
CA LYS A 88 -0.39 22.63 -42.39
C LYS A 88 -0.96 22.90 -43.79
N PRO A 89 -0.89 21.94 -44.75
CA PRO A 89 -1.40 22.15 -46.10
C PRO A 89 -2.95 22.07 -46.14
N LEU A 90 -3.56 22.73 -47.13
CA LEU A 90 -5.01 22.62 -47.41
C LEU A 90 -5.46 21.20 -47.76
N LEU A 91 -4.55 20.36 -48.29
CA LEU A 91 -4.77 18.97 -48.67
C LEU A 91 -3.52 18.13 -48.31
N GLY A 92 -3.72 17.01 -47.60
CA GLY A 92 -2.66 16.10 -47.14
C GLY A 92 -2.39 16.15 -45.63
N GLY A 93 -1.55 15.24 -45.12
CA GLY A 93 -1.21 15.18 -43.70
C GLY A 93 -0.35 16.36 -43.22
N GLU A 94 -0.48 16.71 -41.94
CA GLU A 94 0.31 17.76 -41.30
C GLU A 94 1.80 17.40 -41.28
N LYS A 95 2.66 18.38 -41.56
CA LYS A 95 4.10 18.17 -41.73
C LYS A 95 4.88 18.99 -40.72
N ILE A 96 5.87 18.35 -40.10
CA ILE A 96 6.90 19.01 -39.30
C ILE A 96 8.25 18.84 -39.99
N TYR A 97 9.06 19.89 -39.96
CA TYR A 97 10.45 19.84 -40.39
C TYR A 97 11.33 20.01 -39.16
N ILE A 98 12.33 19.14 -39.01
CA ILE A 98 13.36 19.22 -37.97
C ILE A 98 14.71 19.15 -38.68
N ASP A 99 15.55 20.17 -38.51
CA ASP A 99 16.84 20.35 -39.20
C ASP A 99 16.70 20.17 -40.73
N GLY A 100 15.65 20.76 -41.29
CA GLY A 100 15.31 20.68 -42.72
C GLY A 100 14.78 19.32 -43.21
N LYS A 101 14.77 18.28 -42.37
CA LYS A 101 14.21 16.96 -42.71
C LYS A 101 12.71 16.94 -42.47
N ARG A 102 11.97 16.39 -43.44
CA ARG A 102 10.50 16.32 -43.41
C ARG A 102 10.00 15.09 -42.67
N TYR A 103 9.06 15.32 -41.76
CA TYR A 103 8.29 14.31 -41.04
C TYR A 103 6.80 14.60 -41.15
N LEU A 104 5.99 13.59 -40.90
CA LEU A 104 4.59 13.75 -40.53
C LEU A 104 4.49 13.72 -39.01
N TYR A 105 3.42 14.32 -38.48
CA TYR A 105 3.13 14.21 -37.06
C TYR A 105 1.65 14.02 -36.81
N SER A 106 1.34 13.47 -35.64
CA SER A 106 -0.01 13.37 -35.12
C SER A 106 0.05 13.41 -33.60
N ARG A 107 -0.85 14.16 -32.97
CA ARG A 107 -1.08 14.07 -31.53
C ARG A 107 -2.27 13.15 -31.27
N VAL A 108 -2.09 12.22 -30.34
CA VAL A 108 -3.15 11.38 -29.81
C VAL A 108 -3.06 11.50 -28.30
N ASP A 109 -4.07 12.13 -27.70
CA ASP A 109 -4.14 12.42 -26.26
C ASP A 109 -2.87 13.13 -25.74
N ASP A 110 -2.08 12.42 -24.96
CA ASP A 110 -0.86 12.81 -24.22
C ASP A 110 0.45 12.43 -24.95
N ALA A 111 0.34 11.87 -26.16
CA ALA A 111 1.46 11.44 -26.98
C ALA A 111 1.54 12.20 -28.32
N LEU A 112 2.74 12.65 -28.66
CA LEU A 112 3.08 13.28 -29.93
C LEU A 112 3.96 12.34 -30.76
N TYR A 113 3.40 11.87 -31.88
CA TYR A 113 4.07 10.95 -32.80
C TYR A 113 4.69 11.74 -33.94
N ILE A 114 5.99 11.53 -34.20
CA ILE A 114 6.72 12.12 -35.32
C ILE A 114 7.30 10.98 -36.17
N TYR A 115 6.82 10.83 -37.40
CA TYR A 115 7.11 9.66 -38.25
C TYR A 115 7.60 10.04 -39.64
N LYS A 116 8.35 9.12 -40.27
CA LYS A 116 8.74 9.23 -41.68
C LYS A 116 7.65 8.63 -42.55
N TYR A 117 7.46 9.20 -43.74
CA TYR A 117 6.57 8.60 -44.74
C TYR A 117 7.11 7.19 -45.06
N ASP A 118 6.31 6.16 -44.83
CA ASP A 118 6.63 4.73 -45.03
C ASP A 118 7.55 4.05 -43.99
N ALA A 119 7.78 4.68 -42.84
CA ALA A 119 8.37 4.02 -41.67
C ALA A 119 7.56 4.40 -40.42
N GLY A 120 7.55 3.53 -39.39
CA GLY A 120 6.85 3.82 -38.13
C GLY A 120 7.33 5.12 -37.44
N PRO A 121 6.80 5.43 -36.24
CA PRO A 121 7.25 6.60 -35.48
C PRO A 121 8.77 6.58 -35.29
N VAL A 122 9.38 7.72 -35.59
CA VAL A 122 10.81 7.97 -35.36
C VAL A 122 11.00 8.53 -33.96
N TYR A 123 10.08 9.39 -33.52
CA TYR A 123 10.02 9.88 -32.15
C TYR A 123 8.59 9.73 -31.66
N VAL A 124 8.44 9.28 -30.42
CA VAL A 124 7.19 9.37 -29.67
C VAL A 124 7.52 10.15 -28.42
N LEU A 125 6.87 11.30 -28.28
CA LEU A 125 7.07 12.18 -27.14
C LEU A 125 5.85 12.12 -26.26
N TYR A 126 6.07 12.18 -24.96
CA TYR A 126 5.05 12.03 -23.95
C TYR A 126 5.06 13.23 -23.01
N THR A 127 3.88 13.63 -22.54
CA THR A 127 3.79 14.58 -21.42
C THR A 127 4.03 13.86 -20.08
N THR A 128 4.33 14.63 -19.03
CA THR A 128 4.67 14.06 -17.70
C THR A 128 3.50 13.36 -17.02
N ASP A 129 2.28 13.68 -17.42
CA ASP A 129 1.03 13.10 -16.93
C ASP A 129 0.57 11.89 -17.75
N SER A 130 1.30 11.54 -18.81
CA SER A 130 0.97 10.36 -19.62
C SER A 130 1.23 9.05 -18.89
N GLU A 131 0.39 8.05 -19.13
CA GLU A 131 0.56 6.72 -18.55
C GLU A 131 1.93 6.12 -18.90
N GLN A 132 2.40 6.33 -20.13
CA GLN A 132 3.70 5.81 -20.58
C GLN A 132 4.89 6.52 -19.90
N TYR A 133 4.81 7.83 -19.67
CA TYR A 133 5.84 8.54 -18.92
C TYR A 133 5.89 8.07 -17.46
N LEU A 134 4.72 7.96 -16.83
CA LEU A 134 4.61 7.52 -15.43
C LEU A 134 5.12 6.09 -15.24
N GLU A 135 4.75 5.16 -16.13
CA GLU A 135 5.25 3.78 -16.08
C GLU A 135 6.75 3.70 -16.36
N TYR A 136 7.26 4.52 -17.29
CA TYR A 136 8.70 4.61 -17.56
C TYR A 136 9.49 5.06 -16.32
N MET A 137 9.04 6.14 -15.67
CA MET A 137 9.71 6.67 -14.48
C MET A 137 9.63 5.68 -13.31
N LYS A 138 8.53 4.96 -13.17
CA LYS A 138 8.36 3.90 -12.18
C LYS A 138 9.36 2.77 -12.40
N GLN A 139 9.44 2.23 -13.63
CA GLN A 139 10.39 1.17 -13.97
C GLN A 139 11.84 1.60 -13.70
N ARG A 140 12.19 2.84 -14.06
CA ARG A 140 13.51 3.40 -13.78
C ARG A 140 13.83 3.43 -12.28
N ALA A 141 12.89 3.90 -11.46
CA ALA A 141 13.05 3.94 -10.01
C ALA A 141 13.23 2.53 -9.41
N GLU A 142 12.52 1.53 -9.95
CA GLU A 142 12.69 0.11 -9.58
C GLU A 142 14.08 -0.42 -9.97
N ASP A 143 14.57 -0.10 -11.17
CA ASP A 143 15.90 -0.49 -11.66
C ASP A 143 17.02 0.15 -10.83
N GLU A 144 16.91 1.45 -10.53
CA GLU A 144 17.84 2.19 -9.67
C GLU A 144 17.86 1.61 -8.25
N ARG A 145 16.68 1.32 -7.68
CA ARG A 145 16.57 0.66 -6.38
C ARG A 145 17.23 -0.72 -6.40
N SER A 146 16.97 -1.54 -7.42
CA SER A 146 17.55 -2.89 -7.57
C SER A 146 19.08 -2.86 -7.62
N LYS A 147 19.63 -1.88 -8.35
CA LYS A 147 21.07 -1.63 -8.38
C LYS A 147 21.62 -1.27 -6.99
N ARG A 148 20.98 -0.32 -6.29
CA ARG A 148 21.37 0.07 -4.93
C ARG A 148 21.32 -1.09 -3.96
N LEU A 149 20.28 -1.93 -4.00
CA LEU A 149 20.18 -3.14 -3.17
C LEU A 149 21.39 -4.07 -3.40
N THR A 150 21.80 -4.24 -4.66
CA THR A 150 22.94 -5.10 -5.00
C THR A 150 24.28 -4.52 -4.55
N GLU A 151 24.46 -3.20 -4.66
CA GLU A 151 25.73 -2.52 -4.40
C GLU A 151 25.91 -2.11 -2.93
N GLU A 152 24.87 -1.56 -2.30
CA GLU A 152 24.90 -1.01 -0.95
C GLU A 152 24.62 -2.08 0.12
N CYS A 153 23.74 -3.05 -0.15
CA CYS A 153 23.29 -4.03 0.84
C CYS A 153 24.01 -5.39 0.74
N ALA A 154 25.11 -5.48 -0.02
CA ALA A 154 25.80 -6.74 -0.29
C ALA A 154 26.25 -7.47 0.99
N GLU A 155 26.75 -6.74 1.99
CA GLU A 155 27.17 -7.33 3.26
C GLU A 155 25.97 -7.81 4.09
N LEU A 156 24.91 -7.00 4.16
CA LEU A 156 23.65 -7.34 4.83
C LEU A 156 23.10 -8.65 4.26
N PHE A 157 23.00 -8.77 2.94
CA PHE A 157 22.50 -9.98 2.28
C PHE A 157 23.42 -11.19 2.45
N SER A 158 24.73 -10.97 2.59
CA SER A 158 25.66 -12.06 2.85
C SER A 158 25.52 -12.64 4.26
N ARG A 159 25.16 -11.84 5.25
CA ARG A 159 25.06 -12.26 6.67
C ARG A 159 23.63 -12.63 7.07
N TYR A 160 22.66 -11.92 6.52
CA TYR A 160 21.22 -12.08 6.77
C TYR A 160 20.47 -12.12 5.42
N PRO A 161 20.57 -13.25 4.69
CA PRO A 161 19.97 -13.37 3.36
C PRO A 161 18.44 -13.37 3.40
N ASP A 162 17.82 -12.68 2.45
CA ASP A 162 16.37 -12.69 2.20
C ASP A 162 15.93 -13.97 1.47
N ASN A 163 16.07 -15.13 2.12
CA ASN A 163 15.81 -16.44 1.51
C ASN A 163 14.35 -16.65 1.10
N ASP A 164 13.43 -15.93 1.74
CA ASP A 164 11.99 -16.02 1.51
C ASP A 164 11.44 -14.88 0.66
N GLY A 165 12.33 -14.08 0.05
CA GLY A 165 12.02 -13.04 -0.92
C GLY A 165 11.00 -12.04 -0.40
N TRP A 166 11.24 -11.48 0.79
CA TRP A 166 10.52 -10.33 1.31
C TRP A 166 10.62 -9.14 0.35
N ILE A 167 11.82 -8.85 -0.17
CA ILE A 167 12.09 -7.78 -1.15
C ILE A 167 11.27 -7.95 -2.42
N GLU A 168 11.15 -9.17 -2.92
CA GLU A 168 10.43 -9.45 -4.18
C GLU A 168 8.90 -9.46 -4.00
N ARG A 169 8.43 -9.71 -2.78
CA ARG A 169 6.99 -9.90 -2.49
C ARG A 169 6.31 -8.65 -1.97
N LEU A 170 7.03 -7.86 -1.18
CA LEU A 170 6.48 -6.70 -0.48
C LEU A 170 7.41 -5.51 -0.67
N TYR A 171 6.84 -4.32 -0.67
CA TYR A 171 7.64 -3.10 -0.64
C TYR A 171 8.34 -2.97 0.73
N THR A 172 9.67 -3.03 0.71
CA THR A 172 10.52 -3.03 1.93
C THR A 172 10.97 -1.64 2.37
N GLY A 173 10.50 -0.57 1.69
CA GLY A 173 10.88 0.81 2.02
C GLY A 173 12.39 1.00 2.07
N ASP A 174 12.86 1.77 3.04
CA ASP A 174 14.27 2.04 3.26
C ASP A 174 14.95 1.05 4.22
N ILE A 175 14.21 0.04 4.73
CA ILE A 175 14.75 -0.94 5.69
C ILE A 175 16.08 -1.56 5.21
N PRO A 176 16.23 -2.07 3.97
CA PRO A 176 17.48 -2.70 3.55
C PRO A 176 18.67 -1.73 3.51
N PHE A 177 18.41 -0.44 3.33
CA PHE A 177 19.45 0.61 3.25
C PHE A 177 19.83 1.16 4.63
N LEU A 178 18.99 0.97 5.63
CA LEU A 178 19.22 1.38 7.01
C LEU A 178 19.75 0.24 7.89
N ALA A 179 19.37 -1.00 7.57
CA ALA A 179 19.75 -2.17 8.34
C ALA A 179 21.27 -2.41 8.23
N ASP A 180 21.92 -2.44 9.39
CA ASP A 180 23.34 -2.73 9.54
C ASP A 180 23.51 -4.13 10.15
N PRO A 181 24.29 -5.03 9.52
CA PRO A 181 24.50 -6.39 10.03
C PRO A 181 25.32 -6.45 11.32
N ASP A 182 26.20 -5.48 11.62
CA ASP A 182 26.91 -5.40 12.90
C ASP A 182 25.97 -5.02 14.06
N ILE A 183 24.96 -4.19 13.77
CA ILE A 183 23.89 -3.89 14.73
C ILE A 183 23.08 -5.16 15.02
N ILE A 184 22.74 -5.95 14.00
CA ILE A 184 22.01 -7.21 14.20
C ILE A 184 22.86 -8.19 15.04
N ASP A 185 24.14 -8.33 14.74
CA ASP A 185 25.06 -9.19 15.50
C ASP A 185 25.17 -8.76 16.97
N ARG A 186 25.15 -7.46 17.24
CA ARG A 186 25.07 -6.93 18.61
C ARG A 186 23.75 -7.32 19.28
N MET A 187 22.61 -7.15 18.61
CA MET A 187 21.30 -7.50 19.17
C MET A 187 21.16 -8.99 19.47
N LEU A 188 21.75 -9.85 18.65
CA LEU A 188 21.77 -11.30 18.90
C LEU A 188 22.57 -11.68 20.15
N ARG A 189 23.55 -10.87 20.56
CA ARG A 189 24.32 -11.09 21.80
C ARG A 189 23.66 -10.43 23.01
N ASP A 190 23.20 -9.20 22.85
CA ASP A 190 22.89 -8.30 23.96
C ASP A 190 21.38 -8.09 24.15
N GLY A 191 20.56 -8.51 23.20
CA GLY A 191 19.11 -8.29 23.16
C GLY A 191 18.69 -7.22 22.14
N PHE A 192 17.42 -7.26 21.72
CA PHE A 192 16.85 -6.33 20.73
C PHE A 192 16.40 -5.03 21.41
N VAL A 193 17.39 -4.21 21.79
CA VAL A 193 17.16 -2.86 22.34
C VAL A 193 17.46 -1.85 21.24
N VAL A 194 16.49 -0.99 20.93
CA VAL A 194 16.56 -0.03 19.82
C VAL A 194 16.28 1.40 20.29
N SER A 195 17.01 2.36 19.75
CA SER A 195 16.88 3.79 20.09
C SER A 195 17.07 4.73 18.90
N THR A 196 17.28 4.17 17.71
CA THR A 196 17.54 4.89 16.46
C THR A 196 16.83 4.24 15.27
N PRO A 197 16.62 4.96 14.15
CA PRO A 197 16.04 4.38 12.94
C PRO A 197 16.83 3.18 12.41
N GLU A 198 18.16 3.24 12.41
CA GLU A 198 19.04 2.17 11.93
C GLU A 198 18.93 0.92 12.80
N GLU A 199 18.89 1.07 14.13
CA GLU A 199 18.67 -0.04 15.05
C GLU A 199 17.29 -0.69 14.84
N LEU A 200 16.25 0.13 14.69
CA LEU A 200 14.91 -0.38 14.41
C LEU A 200 14.84 -1.07 13.03
N ALA A 201 15.50 -0.53 12.00
CA ALA A 201 15.58 -1.14 10.67
C ALA A 201 16.32 -2.48 10.69
N SER A 202 17.45 -2.58 11.41
CA SER A 202 18.17 -3.83 11.64
C SER A 202 17.28 -4.88 12.33
N CYS A 203 16.48 -4.46 13.31
CA CYS A 203 15.50 -5.31 13.98
C CYS A 203 14.42 -5.80 13.01
N CYS A 204 13.83 -4.90 12.20
CA CYS A 204 12.84 -5.24 11.18
C CYS A 204 13.40 -6.22 10.14
N TRP A 205 14.61 -5.96 9.64
CA TRP A 205 15.28 -6.84 8.68
C TRP A 205 15.44 -8.24 9.25
N TYR A 206 16.06 -8.37 10.42
CA TYR A 206 16.26 -9.66 11.07
C TYR A 206 14.93 -10.41 11.28
N MET A 207 13.89 -9.72 11.76
CA MET A 207 12.57 -10.33 11.92
C MET A 207 12.06 -10.89 10.60
N ASN A 208 12.12 -10.09 9.53
CA ASN A 208 11.47 -10.39 8.25
C ASN A 208 12.25 -11.37 7.36
N THR A 209 13.54 -11.63 7.65
CA THR A 209 14.40 -12.53 6.86
C THR A 209 14.85 -13.79 7.59
N ASN A 210 14.54 -13.93 8.88
CA ASN A 210 14.94 -15.08 9.67
C ASN A 210 13.73 -15.72 10.35
N ASP A 211 13.72 -17.06 10.42
CA ASP A 211 12.74 -17.81 11.20
C ASP A 211 12.88 -17.46 12.69
N SER A 212 12.01 -16.57 13.16
CA SER A 212 11.93 -16.18 14.56
C SER A 212 10.84 -16.96 15.29
N LEU A 213 11.22 -17.62 16.40
CA LEU A 213 10.24 -18.21 17.33
C LEU A 213 9.52 -17.14 18.17
N GLY A 214 9.95 -15.88 18.06
CA GLY A 214 9.44 -14.72 18.78
C GLY A 214 10.58 -13.76 19.13
N LEU A 215 10.30 -12.47 19.01
CA LEU A 215 11.24 -11.39 19.28
C LEU A 215 10.77 -10.57 20.49
N MET A 216 11.71 -10.23 21.37
CA MET A 216 11.47 -9.34 22.51
C MET A 216 12.21 -8.03 22.25
N VAL A 217 11.47 -7.01 21.82
CA VAL A 217 12.03 -5.72 21.41
C VAL A 217 11.77 -4.69 22.51
N THR A 218 12.79 -3.92 22.86
CA THR A 218 12.67 -2.78 23.79
C THR A 218 13.04 -1.49 23.07
N ILE A 219 12.11 -0.54 23.02
CA ILE A 219 12.40 0.83 22.60
C ILE A 219 13.02 1.56 23.80
N ALA A 220 14.26 2.02 23.65
CA ALA A 220 15.04 2.67 24.72
C ALA A 220 15.26 4.17 24.50
N GLY A 221 14.65 4.73 23.47
CA GLY A 221 14.68 6.14 23.13
C GLY A 221 13.58 6.49 22.14
N ASP A 222 13.24 7.77 22.05
CA ASP A 222 12.35 8.24 20.99
C ASP A 222 13.01 8.02 19.62
N ILE A 223 12.25 7.51 18.65
CA ILE A 223 12.74 7.23 17.30
C ILE A 223 11.95 8.08 16.31
N ASP A 224 12.63 8.95 15.58
CA ASP A 224 12.04 9.77 14.51
C ASP A 224 12.33 9.15 13.15
N LEU A 225 11.28 8.76 12.42
CA LEU A 225 11.35 8.12 11.12
C LEU A 225 11.13 9.10 9.95
N SER A 226 11.17 10.41 10.23
CA SER A 226 11.04 11.44 9.19
C SER A 226 12.01 11.25 8.04
N GLY A 227 11.47 11.23 6.82
CA GLY A 227 12.28 11.12 5.59
C GLY A 227 12.56 9.69 5.14
N TYR A 228 12.07 8.68 5.88
CA TYR A 228 12.13 7.28 5.48
C TYR A 228 10.76 6.74 5.06
N GLU A 229 10.74 5.94 4.01
CA GLU A 229 9.59 5.07 3.71
C GLU A 229 9.77 3.77 4.49
N TRP A 230 8.82 3.42 5.35
CA TRP A 230 8.96 2.30 6.27
C TRP A 230 8.23 1.03 5.78
N ALA A 231 8.64 -0.12 6.32
CA ALA A 231 8.00 -1.41 6.07
C ALA A 231 7.73 -2.15 7.39
N PRO A 232 6.66 -2.96 7.46
CA PRO A 232 6.22 -3.57 8.71
C PRO A 232 7.24 -4.58 9.21
N MET A 233 7.39 -4.71 10.53
CA MET A 233 7.91 -5.95 11.10
C MET A 233 6.76 -6.95 11.17
N GLY A 234 6.94 -8.17 10.66
CA GLY A 234 5.86 -9.14 10.64
C GLY A 234 5.13 -9.08 9.32
N TRP A 235 5.19 -10.14 8.52
CA TRP A 235 4.45 -10.21 7.27
C TRP A 235 3.87 -11.60 7.01
N SER A 236 2.76 -11.62 6.27
CA SER A 236 2.02 -12.84 5.99
C SER A 236 2.48 -13.49 4.68
N LYS A 237 2.71 -14.80 4.75
CA LYS A 237 2.75 -15.75 3.63
C LYS A 237 1.54 -16.68 3.81
N GLN A 238 0.95 -17.18 2.72
CA GLN A 238 -0.10 -18.22 2.83
C GLN A 238 0.40 -19.35 3.75
N HIS A 239 -0.17 -19.44 4.95
CA HIS A 239 0.12 -20.42 6.01
C HIS A 239 1.48 -20.28 6.76
N SER A 240 1.86 -19.03 7.09
CA SER A 240 2.82 -18.54 8.11
C SER A 240 4.31 -18.94 8.00
N SER A 241 5.18 -17.96 7.80
CA SER A 241 6.62 -18.06 8.14
C SER A 241 7.23 -16.78 8.74
N TYR A 242 6.54 -15.63 8.74
CA TYR A 242 7.12 -14.36 9.25
C TYR A 242 6.13 -13.51 10.04
N ALA A 243 5.14 -14.11 10.69
CA ALA A 243 4.32 -13.36 11.62
C ALA A 243 5.16 -12.90 12.82
N PHE A 244 4.99 -11.65 13.25
CA PHE A 244 5.62 -11.18 14.47
C PHE A 244 5.03 -11.93 15.67
N ARG A 245 5.91 -12.53 16.47
CA ARG A 245 5.62 -13.20 17.75
C ARG A 245 6.48 -12.58 18.82
N GLY A 246 6.06 -12.65 20.08
CA GLY A 246 6.80 -12.05 21.20
C GLY A 246 6.23 -10.69 21.59
N TYR A 247 7.07 -9.73 21.95
CA TYR A 247 6.58 -8.42 22.39
C TYR A 247 7.46 -7.24 21.98
N VAL A 248 6.83 -6.07 21.94
CA VAL A 248 7.48 -4.77 21.88
C VAL A 248 7.13 -4.00 23.16
N ASP A 249 8.14 -3.75 23.99
CA ASP A 249 8.07 -2.83 25.11
C ASP A 249 8.57 -1.45 24.65
N GLY A 250 7.66 -0.47 24.60
CA GLY A 250 8.00 0.89 24.22
C GLY A 250 8.78 1.66 25.28
N GLY A 251 8.88 1.17 26.52
CA GLY A 251 9.60 1.86 27.60
C GLY A 251 9.06 3.26 27.95
N GLY A 252 7.87 3.64 27.47
CA GLY A 252 7.32 4.98 27.56
C GLY A 252 7.79 5.96 26.47
N HIS A 253 8.49 5.47 25.45
CA HIS A 253 9.03 6.26 24.34
C HIS A 253 8.06 6.42 23.17
N THR A 254 8.42 7.32 22.26
CA THR A 254 7.62 7.64 21.08
C THR A 254 8.31 7.22 19.77
N ILE A 255 7.56 6.58 18.88
CA ILE A 255 7.90 6.46 17.45
C ILE A 255 7.21 7.59 16.69
N LYS A 256 7.98 8.40 15.98
CA LYS A 256 7.50 9.62 15.30
C LYS A 256 7.57 9.47 13.79
N ASN A 257 6.59 10.06 13.11
CA ASN A 257 6.59 10.29 11.66
C ASN A 257 6.79 9.01 10.82
N MET A 258 6.30 7.87 11.31
CA MET A 258 6.35 6.60 10.59
C MET A 258 5.42 6.64 9.39
N LYS A 259 5.96 6.50 8.17
CA LYS A 259 5.17 6.49 6.93
C LYS A 259 5.23 5.13 6.25
N MET A 260 4.07 4.56 5.94
CA MET A 260 3.94 3.24 5.33
C MET A 260 2.84 3.23 4.28
N SER A 261 3.23 3.05 3.02
CA SER A 261 2.31 2.89 1.90
C SER A 261 2.85 1.81 0.97
N CYS A 262 2.36 0.57 1.10
CA CYS A 262 3.00 -0.56 0.43
C CYS A 262 2.35 -0.96 -0.91
N GLY A 263 1.44 -0.15 -1.47
CA GLY A 263 0.85 -0.39 -2.79
C GLY A 263 0.03 -1.68 -2.90
N ASN A 264 -0.27 -2.10 -4.13
CA ASN A 264 -1.11 -3.27 -4.41
C ASN A 264 -0.37 -4.58 -4.10
N GLY A 265 -0.75 -5.26 -3.02
CA GLY A 265 -0.29 -6.64 -2.73
C GLY A 265 0.01 -6.89 -1.25
N VAL A 266 0.30 -5.86 -0.47
CA VAL A 266 0.49 -5.98 0.98
C VAL A 266 -0.86 -5.88 1.67
N VAL A 267 -1.23 -6.96 2.35
CA VAL A 267 -2.55 -7.06 2.99
C VAL A 267 -2.52 -6.40 4.37
N ASP A 268 -1.45 -6.60 5.15
CA ASP A 268 -1.42 -6.25 6.57
C ASP A 268 -0.33 -5.21 6.85
N ILE A 269 -0.72 -3.99 7.22
CA ILE A 269 0.19 -2.86 7.41
C ILE A 269 -0.06 -2.16 8.75
N GLY A 270 1.04 -1.98 9.47
CA GLY A 270 1.19 -1.21 10.70
C GLY A 270 2.64 -1.28 11.13
N PHE A 271 2.98 -0.73 12.30
CA PHE A 271 4.30 -0.94 12.90
C PHE A 271 4.66 -2.43 12.90
N ILE A 272 3.71 -3.26 13.29
CA ILE A 272 3.66 -4.70 13.00
C ILE A 272 2.68 -4.94 11.83
N GLY A 273 3.07 -5.71 10.82
CA GLY A 273 2.16 -6.07 9.73
C GLY A 273 1.21 -7.16 10.17
N TYR A 274 1.73 -8.39 10.29
CA TYR A 274 0.99 -9.56 10.78
C TYR A 274 1.51 -10.03 12.14
N GLY A 275 0.68 -9.91 13.19
CA GLY A 275 1.01 -10.29 14.56
C GLY A 275 0.27 -11.55 15.01
N LEU A 276 1.02 -12.56 15.49
CA LEU A 276 0.49 -13.79 16.06
C LEU A 276 0.90 -13.93 17.53
N SER A 277 -0.07 -13.93 18.44
CA SER A 277 0.20 -14.05 19.88
C SER A 277 1.28 -13.07 20.37
N CYS A 278 1.20 -11.84 19.87
CA CYS A 278 2.19 -10.80 20.16
C CYS A 278 1.65 -9.75 21.13
N SER A 279 2.55 -9.02 21.78
CA SER A 279 2.17 -7.93 22.67
C SER A 279 2.89 -6.62 22.34
N VAL A 280 2.17 -5.49 22.40
CA VAL A 280 2.77 -4.16 22.27
C VAL A 280 2.34 -3.32 23.45
N PHE A 281 3.28 -2.73 24.19
CA PHE A 281 2.92 -1.97 25.38
C PHE A 281 3.85 -0.80 25.67
N ASN A 282 3.35 0.16 26.46
CA ASN A 282 4.09 1.35 26.91
C ASN A 282 4.71 2.16 25.76
N ILE A 283 3.98 2.40 24.68
CA ILE A 283 4.50 3.10 23.50
C ILE A 283 3.54 4.18 23.00
N CYS A 284 4.12 5.25 22.46
CA CYS A 284 3.39 6.30 21.76
C CYS A 284 3.78 6.33 20.28
N PHE A 285 2.80 6.53 19.39
CA PHE A 285 3.00 6.85 17.98
C PHE A 285 2.53 8.29 17.73
N ASP A 286 3.39 9.13 17.15
CA ASP A 286 3.08 10.53 16.86
C ASP A 286 3.33 10.84 15.39
N GLY A 287 2.30 11.25 14.65
CA GLY A 287 2.42 11.58 13.24
C GLY A 287 2.58 10.37 12.31
N ALA A 288 2.10 9.19 12.69
CA ALA A 288 2.17 8.01 11.84
C ALA A 288 1.15 8.05 10.68
N GLU A 289 1.58 7.72 9.47
CA GLU A 289 0.75 7.63 8.26
C GLU A 289 0.81 6.21 7.68
N VAL A 290 -0.33 5.51 7.68
CA VAL A 290 -0.42 4.11 7.25
C VAL A 290 -1.50 3.94 6.18
N GLU A 291 -1.14 3.34 5.05
CA GLU A 291 -2.06 3.04 3.95
C GLU A 291 -1.91 1.60 3.43
N GLY A 292 -3.00 0.84 3.45
CA GLY A 292 -3.03 -0.60 3.17
C GLY A 292 -4.42 -1.21 3.06
N TYR A 293 -4.53 -2.55 3.03
CA TYR A 293 -5.83 -3.24 3.07
C TYR A 293 -6.35 -3.39 4.51
N ASN A 294 -5.68 -4.22 5.32
CA ASN A 294 -5.78 -4.27 6.78
C ASN A 294 -4.77 -3.28 7.35
N SER A 295 -5.27 -2.15 7.87
CA SER A 295 -4.40 -1.01 8.24
C SER A 295 -4.66 -0.56 9.65
N GLY A 296 -3.62 -0.49 10.46
CA GLY A 296 -3.63 0.14 11.78
C GLY A 296 -2.26 0.71 12.10
N ILE A 297 -2.17 1.78 12.90
CA ILE A 297 -0.86 2.39 13.21
C ILE A 297 0.07 1.37 13.88
N VAL A 298 -0.48 0.51 14.75
CA VAL A 298 0.30 -0.43 15.54
C VAL A 298 0.36 -1.79 14.86
N ILE A 299 -0.79 -2.37 14.48
CA ILE A 299 -0.85 -3.71 13.89
C ILE A 299 -1.80 -3.74 12.68
N GLY A 300 -1.37 -4.32 11.56
CA GLY A 300 -2.25 -4.56 10.41
C GLY A 300 -3.29 -5.63 10.69
N ASP A 301 -2.83 -6.86 10.94
CA ASP A 301 -3.65 -8.03 11.29
C ASP A 301 -3.12 -8.66 12.60
N SER A 302 -3.97 -8.75 13.61
CA SER A 302 -3.62 -9.23 14.95
C SER A 302 -4.46 -10.44 15.36
N ILE A 303 -3.82 -11.57 15.61
CA ILE A 303 -4.46 -12.80 16.13
C ILE A 303 -3.95 -13.13 17.51
N CYS A 304 -4.86 -13.20 18.48
CA CYS A 304 -4.58 -13.46 19.90
C CYS A 304 -3.53 -12.49 20.47
N GLY A 305 -3.53 -11.22 20.03
CA GLY A 305 -2.61 -10.19 20.48
C GLY A 305 -3.03 -9.53 21.79
N ALA A 306 -2.13 -8.76 22.39
CA ALA A 306 -2.44 -7.91 23.53
C ALA A 306 -1.75 -6.55 23.39
N MET A 307 -2.47 -5.47 23.70
CA MET A 307 -1.89 -4.14 23.77
C MET A 307 -2.25 -3.46 25.07
N SER A 308 -1.26 -2.82 25.69
CA SER A 308 -1.50 -2.05 26.91
C SER A 308 -0.73 -0.75 26.97
N ASN A 309 -1.37 0.34 27.40
CA ASN A 309 -0.76 1.67 27.47
C ASN A 309 -0.17 2.11 26.12
N VAL A 310 -0.94 1.90 25.03
CA VAL A 310 -0.54 2.29 23.67
C VAL A 310 -1.33 3.51 23.23
N THR A 311 -0.62 4.54 22.78
CA THR A 311 -1.25 5.78 22.30
C THR A 311 -0.85 6.10 20.88
N ALA A 312 -1.78 6.62 20.07
CA ALA A 312 -1.47 7.19 18.77
C ALA A 312 -2.09 8.59 18.64
N VAL A 313 -1.32 9.56 18.18
CA VAL A 313 -1.77 10.95 18.01
C VAL A 313 -1.25 11.53 16.69
N ASN A 314 -1.97 12.52 16.15
CA ASN A 314 -1.59 13.25 14.94
C ASN A 314 -1.37 12.37 13.69
N GLY A 315 -1.83 11.12 13.73
CA GLY A 315 -1.64 10.15 12.66
C GLY A 315 -2.84 10.03 11.74
N SER A 316 -2.65 9.27 10.66
CA SER A 316 -3.71 8.89 9.74
C SER A 316 -3.59 7.44 9.29
N VAL A 317 -4.74 6.79 9.10
CA VAL A 317 -4.84 5.44 8.57
C VAL A 317 -5.79 5.44 7.39
N LYS A 318 -5.40 4.78 6.30
CA LYS A 318 -6.24 4.55 5.13
C LYS A 318 -6.27 3.06 4.79
N GLY A 319 -7.46 2.57 4.44
CA GLY A 319 -7.61 1.19 3.98
C GLY A 319 -9.03 0.67 3.95
N SER A 320 -9.18 -0.54 3.42
CA SER A 320 -10.47 -1.25 3.34
C SER A 320 -10.94 -1.74 4.71
N ARG A 321 -10.01 -2.28 5.49
CA ARG A 321 -10.18 -2.75 6.87
C ARG A 321 -9.25 -1.94 7.78
N ALA A 322 -9.58 -0.66 7.91
CA ALA A 322 -8.78 0.30 8.65
C ALA A 322 -9.35 0.53 10.06
N GLY A 323 -8.48 0.47 11.07
CA GLY A 323 -8.76 0.94 12.42
C GLY A 323 -7.63 1.82 12.92
N ALA A 324 -7.84 2.52 14.03
CA ALA A 324 -6.89 3.53 14.49
C ALA A 324 -5.54 2.93 14.93
N LEU A 325 -5.59 1.89 15.76
CA LEU A 325 -4.42 1.17 16.24
C LEU A 325 -4.25 -0.18 15.52
N VAL A 326 -5.37 -0.87 15.26
CA VAL A 326 -5.36 -2.18 14.61
C VAL A 326 -6.24 -2.16 13.38
N GLY A 327 -5.76 -2.74 12.28
CA GLY A 327 -6.61 -3.03 11.13
C GLY A 327 -7.62 -4.11 11.49
N TRP A 328 -7.32 -5.36 11.19
CA TRP A 328 -8.17 -6.49 11.56
C TRP A 328 -7.66 -7.19 12.83
N ASP A 329 -8.58 -7.62 13.69
CA ASP A 329 -8.25 -8.41 14.88
C ASP A 329 -9.14 -9.64 15.06
N ALA A 330 -8.51 -10.71 15.58
CA ALA A 330 -9.19 -11.86 16.16
C ALA A 330 -8.66 -12.08 17.58
N HIS A 331 -9.50 -11.74 18.57
CA HIS A 331 -9.19 -11.87 20.00
C HIS A 331 -7.98 -11.04 20.44
N THR A 332 -7.89 -9.78 19.98
CA THR A 332 -6.89 -8.85 20.51
C THR A 332 -7.45 -8.13 21.73
N ILE A 333 -6.69 -8.15 22.83
CA ILE A 333 -7.03 -7.43 24.06
C ILE A 333 -6.38 -6.04 23.99
N MET A 334 -7.16 -4.98 24.22
CA MET A 334 -6.66 -3.59 24.27
C MET A 334 -7.01 -2.97 25.63
N GLU A 335 -6.00 -2.71 26.46
CA GLU A 335 -6.14 -2.15 27.81
C GLU A 335 -5.44 -0.78 27.89
N ASN A 336 -6.13 0.27 28.35
CA ASN A 336 -5.55 1.63 28.43
C ASN A 336 -4.94 2.14 27.11
N CYS A 337 -5.55 1.77 25.98
CA CYS A 337 -5.15 2.25 24.67
C CYS A 337 -6.02 3.44 24.23
N SER A 338 -5.45 4.36 23.46
CA SER A 338 -6.19 5.51 22.93
C SER A 338 -5.63 5.98 21.59
N ALA A 339 -6.49 6.52 20.73
CA ALA A 339 -6.06 7.12 19.48
C ALA A 339 -6.78 8.44 19.20
N ASP A 340 -6.02 9.50 18.90
CA ASP A 340 -6.52 10.77 18.36
C ASP A 340 -5.95 10.95 16.94
N VAL A 341 -6.53 10.20 16.02
CA VAL A 341 -6.07 10.04 14.64
C VAL A 341 -7.25 10.04 13.68
N THR A 342 -6.99 10.17 12.38
CA THR A 342 -8.03 10.02 11.35
C THR A 342 -7.96 8.65 10.68
N VAL A 343 -9.10 7.98 10.51
CA VAL A 343 -9.24 6.76 9.72
C VAL A 343 -10.09 7.08 8.50
N ASN A 344 -9.56 6.86 7.29
CA ASN A 344 -10.22 7.17 6.02
C ASN A 344 -10.76 8.62 5.92
N GLY A 345 -10.05 9.57 6.52
CA GLY A 345 -10.40 11.00 6.51
C GLY A 345 -11.36 11.46 7.61
N GLU A 346 -11.85 10.55 8.45
CA GLU A 346 -12.73 10.86 9.58
C GLU A 346 -12.02 10.63 10.91
N LYS A 347 -12.43 11.32 11.97
CA LYS A 347 -11.86 11.08 13.31
C LYS A 347 -12.22 9.67 13.77
N ALA A 348 -11.23 8.91 14.24
CA ALA A 348 -11.47 7.57 14.74
C ALA A 348 -12.33 7.57 16.02
N GLU A 349 -13.37 6.74 16.04
CA GLU A 349 -14.19 6.50 17.24
C GLU A 349 -13.86 5.19 17.95
N GLN A 350 -13.30 4.23 17.21
CA GLN A 350 -12.92 2.90 17.69
C GLN A 350 -11.44 2.64 17.42
N LEU A 351 -10.83 1.71 18.16
CA LEU A 351 -9.40 1.43 18.07
C LEU A 351 -9.07 0.40 16.99
N SER A 352 -10.02 -0.50 16.67
CA SER A 352 -9.89 -1.46 15.57
C SER A 352 -11.00 -1.36 14.53
N TRP A 353 -10.75 -1.91 13.33
CA TRP A 353 -11.80 -2.07 12.33
C TRP A 353 -12.92 -2.98 12.84
N ASN A 354 -12.58 -4.04 13.57
CA ASN A 354 -13.55 -5.00 14.08
C ASN A 354 -14.53 -4.35 15.07
N GLU A 355 -14.04 -3.49 15.96
CA GLU A 355 -14.87 -2.67 16.85
C GLU A 355 -15.78 -1.72 16.06
N SER A 356 -15.24 -1.11 15.00
CA SER A 356 -16.02 -0.24 14.10
C SER A 356 -17.16 -0.98 13.42
N GLU A 357 -16.93 -2.18 12.90
CA GLU A 357 -17.98 -3.00 12.29
C GLU A 357 -19.04 -3.43 13.30
N LYS A 358 -18.62 -3.90 14.49
CA LYS A 358 -19.55 -4.27 15.56
C LYS A 358 -20.45 -3.09 15.98
N SER A 359 -19.90 -1.88 16.02
CA SER A 359 -20.66 -0.67 16.40
C SER A 359 -21.81 -0.33 15.44
N ARG A 360 -21.74 -0.81 14.19
CA ARG A 360 -22.74 -0.56 13.14
C ARG A 360 -23.83 -1.63 13.09
N ILE A 361 -23.67 -2.74 13.81
CA ILE A 361 -24.61 -3.86 13.78
C ILE A 361 -25.75 -3.63 14.78
N THR A 362 -26.98 -3.73 14.28
CA THR A 362 -28.19 -3.70 15.10
C THR A 362 -28.59 -5.11 15.52
N VAL A 363 -28.83 -5.31 16.81
CA VAL A 363 -29.30 -6.59 17.35
C VAL A 363 -30.79 -6.45 17.71
N GLU A 364 -31.65 -7.05 16.88
CA GLU A 364 -33.12 -6.91 16.98
C GLU A 364 -33.74 -7.73 18.13
N ASN A 365 -33.36 -9.01 18.28
CA ASN A 365 -33.98 -9.94 19.23
C ASN A 365 -33.20 -9.99 20.56
N LYS A 366 -32.88 -8.83 21.16
CA LYS A 366 -32.20 -8.81 22.45
C LYS A 366 -33.07 -9.41 23.56
N VAL A 367 -32.44 -10.20 24.42
CA VAL A 367 -33.09 -10.79 25.60
C VAL A 367 -32.57 -10.18 26.90
N GLU A 368 -33.38 -10.21 27.95
CA GLU A 368 -32.98 -9.78 29.28
C GLU A 368 -32.61 -11.01 30.12
N ILE A 369 -31.38 -11.04 30.63
CA ILE A 369 -30.87 -12.04 31.56
C ILE A 369 -30.80 -11.45 32.97
N THR A 370 -30.93 -12.31 33.97
CA THR A 370 -30.86 -11.96 35.40
C THR A 370 -29.83 -12.81 36.13
N LEU A 371 -29.37 -12.34 37.30
CA LEU A 371 -28.44 -13.07 38.18
C LEU A 371 -29.07 -13.14 39.57
N ASP A 372 -29.09 -14.32 40.17
CA ASP A 372 -29.59 -14.52 41.53
C ASP A 372 -28.49 -14.43 42.60
N GLU A 373 -28.88 -14.58 43.86
CA GLU A 373 -28.01 -14.49 45.03
C GLU A 373 -26.96 -15.62 45.09
N ASP A 374 -27.19 -16.74 44.40
CA ASP A 374 -26.30 -17.91 44.33
C ASP A 374 -25.38 -17.84 43.09
N TYR A 375 -25.29 -16.68 42.44
CA TYR A 375 -24.53 -16.44 41.22
C TYR A 375 -24.97 -17.32 40.04
N VAL A 376 -26.25 -17.68 39.94
CA VAL A 376 -26.80 -18.37 38.77
C VAL A 376 -27.41 -17.33 37.83
N ALA A 377 -26.89 -17.27 36.60
CA ALA A 377 -27.49 -16.47 35.54
C ALA A 377 -28.68 -17.21 34.94
N HIS A 378 -29.79 -16.51 34.74
CA HIS A 378 -31.02 -17.02 34.14
C HIS A 378 -31.31 -16.28 32.85
N ARG A 379 -31.75 -17.00 31.81
CA ARG A 379 -32.24 -16.41 30.56
C ARG A 379 -33.65 -16.87 30.23
N PRO A 380 -34.43 -16.06 29.50
CA PRO A 380 -35.68 -16.49 28.90
C PRO A 380 -35.44 -17.42 27.70
N GLU A 381 -36.53 -17.83 27.05
CA GLU A 381 -36.47 -18.43 25.72
C GLU A 381 -35.84 -17.44 24.73
N VAL A 382 -34.88 -17.91 23.94
CA VAL A 382 -34.18 -17.12 22.92
C VAL A 382 -34.69 -17.57 21.56
N THR A 383 -35.25 -16.64 20.78
CA THR A 383 -35.74 -16.89 19.43
C THR A 383 -35.01 -16.00 18.42
N GLY A 384 -34.96 -16.43 17.16
CA GLY A 384 -34.32 -15.66 16.08
C GLY A 384 -32.79 -15.85 15.96
N TYR A 385 -32.21 -16.79 16.72
CA TYR A 385 -30.80 -17.17 16.61
C TYR A 385 -30.66 -18.69 16.62
N ASP A 386 -29.88 -19.24 15.67
CA ASP A 386 -29.66 -20.68 15.55
C ASP A 386 -28.65 -21.20 16.60
N VAL A 387 -27.62 -20.40 16.90
CA VAL A 387 -26.56 -20.73 17.86
C VAL A 387 -26.25 -19.52 18.71
N TYR A 388 -26.24 -19.71 20.03
CA TYR A 388 -25.87 -18.68 20.99
C TYR A 388 -25.16 -19.30 22.20
N SER A 389 -24.29 -18.52 22.83
CA SER A 389 -23.40 -18.95 23.91
C SER A 389 -23.48 -18.01 25.11
N TRP A 390 -23.27 -18.56 26.31
CA TRP A 390 -22.92 -17.77 27.47
C TRP A 390 -21.46 -17.33 27.35
N VAL A 391 -21.22 -16.05 27.56
CA VAL A 391 -19.88 -15.45 27.61
C VAL A 391 -19.65 -14.89 29.00
N ILE A 392 -18.48 -15.20 29.56
CA ILE A 392 -18.04 -14.73 30.86
C ILE A 392 -16.69 -14.06 30.69
N GLU A 393 -16.64 -12.79 31.07
CA GLU A 393 -15.40 -12.03 31.15
C GLU A 393 -14.99 -11.83 32.61
N LEU A 394 -13.70 -11.84 32.89
CA LEU A 394 -13.10 -11.42 34.15
C LEU A 394 -12.10 -10.30 33.84
N ASP A 395 -12.31 -9.12 34.43
CA ASP A 395 -11.47 -7.93 34.23
C ASP A 395 -11.22 -7.60 32.74
N GLY A 396 -12.26 -7.78 31.91
CA GLY A 396 -12.21 -7.53 30.47
C GLY A 396 -11.63 -8.67 29.62
N ARG A 397 -11.31 -9.82 30.23
CA ARG A 397 -10.79 -11.00 29.53
C ARG A 397 -11.86 -12.07 29.44
N GLU A 398 -12.16 -12.55 28.25
CA GLU A 398 -13.05 -13.70 28.06
C GLU A 398 -12.43 -14.94 28.72
N MET A 399 -13.06 -15.42 29.78
CA MET A 399 -12.63 -16.61 30.53
C MET A 399 -13.26 -17.88 29.96
N TYR A 400 -14.47 -17.76 29.42
CA TYR A 400 -15.29 -18.90 29.07
C TYR A 400 -16.38 -18.52 28.07
N CYS A 401 -16.48 -19.31 27.00
CA CYS A 401 -17.58 -19.29 26.04
C CYS A 401 -18.10 -20.72 25.88
N ASN A 402 -19.39 -20.94 26.15
CA ASN A 402 -20.02 -22.26 25.98
C ASN A 402 -21.43 -22.13 25.42
N SER A 403 -21.84 -23.14 24.66
CA SER A 403 -23.17 -23.21 24.07
C SER A 403 -24.23 -23.06 25.16
N ALA A 404 -25.16 -22.14 24.93
CA ALA A 404 -26.35 -21.97 25.76
C ALA A 404 -27.55 -22.75 25.20
N TRP A 405 -27.33 -23.59 24.18
CA TRP A 405 -28.36 -24.42 23.58
C TRP A 405 -28.77 -25.55 24.53
N GLY A 406 -30.02 -25.50 25.00
CA GLY A 406 -30.59 -26.49 25.92
C GLY A 406 -30.43 -26.20 27.41
N SER A 407 -29.69 -25.16 27.81
CA SER A 407 -29.65 -24.69 29.21
C SER A 407 -30.18 -23.26 29.34
N SER A 408 -31.20 -23.06 30.17
CA SER A 408 -31.75 -21.75 30.51
C SER A 408 -31.00 -21.06 31.66
N THR A 409 -30.02 -21.75 32.26
CA THR A 409 -29.23 -21.23 33.37
C THR A 409 -27.73 -21.48 33.17
N TYR A 410 -26.91 -20.68 33.86
CA TYR A 410 -25.47 -20.85 33.94
C TYR A 410 -24.96 -20.51 35.35
N GLN A 411 -24.19 -21.41 35.96
CA GLN A 411 -23.53 -21.14 37.24
C GLN A 411 -22.32 -20.24 37.00
N CYS A 412 -22.43 -18.97 37.40
CA CYS A 412 -21.35 -18.01 37.21
C CYS A 412 -20.18 -18.29 38.14
N MET A 413 -18.98 -17.97 37.68
CA MET A 413 -17.76 -18.13 38.47
C MET A 413 -17.68 -17.05 39.53
N HIS A 414 -17.39 -17.43 40.77
CA HIS A 414 -17.21 -16.50 41.89
C HIS A 414 -15.99 -16.87 42.74
N SER A 415 -15.03 -17.59 42.14
CA SER A 415 -13.90 -18.20 42.83
C SER A 415 -12.64 -17.33 42.82
N TYR A 416 -12.57 -16.34 41.92
CA TYR A 416 -11.42 -15.44 41.79
C TYR A 416 -11.86 -14.00 42.02
N PRO A 417 -11.07 -13.19 42.75
CA PRO A 417 -11.31 -11.76 42.84
C PRO A 417 -11.27 -11.08 41.47
N GLY A 418 -12.08 -10.04 41.30
CA GLY A 418 -12.17 -9.24 40.08
C GLY A 418 -13.61 -8.93 39.67
N THR A 419 -13.74 -8.17 38.58
CA THR A 419 -15.03 -7.81 38.01
C THR A 419 -15.40 -8.78 36.91
N TYR A 420 -16.48 -9.51 37.13
CA TYR A 420 -17.07 -10.40 36.14
C TYR A 420 -18.10 -9.65 35.29
N LYS A 421 -18.19 -10.04 34.02
CA LYS A 421 -19.31 -9.72 33.13
C LYS A 421 -19.87 -10.99 32.55
N VAL A 422 -21.20 -11.08 32.46
CA VAL A 422 -21.91 -12.24 31.91
C VAL A 422 -22.95 -11.76 30.91
N TYR A 423 -22.97 -12.37 29.73
CA TYR A 423 -23.95 -12.07 28.68
C TYR A 423 -24.14 -13.26 27.73
N LEU A 424 -25.18 -13.19 26.90
CA LEU A 424 -25.37 -14.08 25.77
C LEU A 424 -24.82 -13.46 24.50
N GLN A 425 -24.19 -14.27 23.66
CA GLN A 425 -23.65 -13.86 22.37
C GLN A 425 -24.18 -14.78 21.26
N ALA A 426 -24.39 -14.24 20.07
CA ALA A 426 -24.71 -15.01 18.86
C ALA A 426 -24.03 -14.41 17.62
N TRP A 427 -24.00 -15.16 16.54
CA TRP A 427 -23.56 -14.66 15.24
C TRP A 427 -24.67 -13.81 14.59
N VAL A 428 -24.41 -12.53 14.37
CA VAL A 428 -25.34 -11.54 13.80
C VAL A 428 -24.59 -10.76 12.73
N ASP A 429 -25.11 -10.76 11.50
CA ASP A 429 -24.58 -9.99 10.36
C ASP A 429 -23.06 -10.08 10.16
N GLY A 430 -22.51 -11.29 10.31
CA GLY A 430 -21.08 -11.56 10.05
C GLY A 430 -20.16 -11.38 11.25
N GLN A 431 -20.70 -11.11 12.45
CA GLN A 431 -19.94 -10.85 13.68
C GLN A 431 -20.58 -11.55 14.87
N TYR A 432 -19.78 -11.90 15.89
CA TYR A 432 -20.33 -12.34 17.17
C TYR A 432 -20.71 -11.14 18.05
N MET A 433 -22.01 -10.97 18.29
CA MET A 433 -22.59 -9.81 18.99
C MET A 433 -23.27 -10.20 20.31
N PRO A 434 -23.17 -9.38 21.37
CA PRO A 434 -24.00 -9.55 22.57
C PRO A 434 -25.48 -9.43 22.21
N ILE A 435 -26.24 -10.50 22.50
CA ILE A 435 -27.69 -10.58 22.28
C ILE A 435 -28.49 -10.44 23.59
N SER A 436 -27.84 -10.08 24.69
CA SER A 436 -28.51 -9.74 25.94
C SER A 436 -28.01 -8.43 26.55
N ASN A 437 -28.63 -8.00 27.66
CA ASN A 437 -27.95 -7.11 28.60
C ASN A 437 -26.70 -7.81 29.16
N ILE A 438 -25.72 -6.99 29.58
CA ILE A 438 -24.51 -7.46 30.26
C ILE A 438 -24.72 -7.30 31.76
N ILE A 439 -24.68 -8.42 32.49
CA ILE A 439 -24.67 -8.41 33.95
C ILE A 439 -23.23 -8.23 34.41
N SER A 440 -22.99 -7.39 35.42
CA SER A 440 -21.67 -7.26 36.04
C SER A 440 -21.75 -7.40 37.56
N TYR A 441 -20.81 -8.13 38.14
CA TYR A 441 -20.64 -8.30 39.58
C TYR A 441 -19.16 -8.37 39.93
N THR A 442 -18.81 -8.04 41.18
CA THR A 442 -17.42 -8.05 41.66
C THR A 442 -17.28 -9.02 42.81
N ILE A 443 -16.18 -9.77 42.81
CA ILE A 443 -15.74 -10.62 43.91
C ILE A 443 -14.51 -9.96 44.52
N GLU A 444 -14.52 -9.77 45.84
CA GLU A 444 -13.42 -9.16 46.61
C GLU A 444 -12.29 -10.14 46.92
#